data_AF-A0A7C5CAW4-F1
#
_entry.id   AF-A0A7C5CAW4-F1
#
_cell.length_a   1.000
_cell.length_b   1.000
_cell.length_c   1.000
_cell.angle_alpha   90.00
_cell.angle_beta   90.00
_cell.angle_gamma   90.00
#
_symmetry.space_group_name_H-M   'P 1'
#
loop_
_entity.id
_entity.type
_entity.pdbx_description
1 polymer ?
#
loop_
_entity_poly.entity_id
_entity_poly.type
_entity_poly.pdbx_seq_one_letter_code
_entity_poly.pdbx_strand_id
1 'polypeptide(L)'
;MNKYIELILLIVFSFSVGYSQPVNDECESAIILENVDDWCSADGQFNNINATESLLGAPDCWDASTHDVWFRFTATATAVNIFVSGAGNEGNLKKPMV
;
A
#
# COMPACT_ATOMS: atom_id res chain seq x y z
N MET A 1 37.85 10.87 22.84
CA MET A 1 36.46 10.65 22.38
C MET A 1 35.84 9.62 23.32
N ASN A 2 34.78 9.99 24.05
CA ASN A 2 34.30 9.22 25.19
C ASN A 2 33.58 7.95 24.72
N LYS A 3 33.98 6.76 25.20
CA LYS A 3 33.39 5.47 24.76
C LYS A 3 31.87 5.40 25.00
N TYR A 4 31.37 6.18 25.96
CA TYR A 4 29.94 6.35 26.22
C TYR A 4 29.23 7.21 25.16
N ILE A 5 29.91 8.18 24.53
CA ILE A 5 29.35 9.00 23.44
C ILE A 5 29.18 8.16 22.17
N GLU A 6 30.17 7.32 21.84
CA GLU A 6 30.08 6.37 20.72
C GLU A 6 28.94 5.37 20.92
N LEU A 7 28.76 4.86 22.15
CA LEU A 7 27.69 3.92 22.48
C LEU A 7 26.30 4.57 22.43
N ILE A 8 26.18 5.83 22.87
CA ILE A 8 24.92 6.60 22.78
C ILE A 8 24.58 6.91 21.33
N LEU A 9 25.56 7.28 20.48
CA LEU A 9 25.33 7.53 19.05
C LEU A 9 24.82 6.28 18.31
N LEU A 10 25.36 5.09 18.63
CA LEU A 10 24.91 3.82 18.06
C LEU A 10 23.48 3.43 18.51
N ILE A 11 23.11 3.70 19.76
CA ILE A 11 21.77 3.41 20.29
C ILE A 11 20.72 4.36 19.68
N VAL A 12 21.03 5.64 19.51
CA VAL A 12 20.12 6.62 18.90
C VAL A 12 19.95 6.36 17.40
N PHE A 13 20.99 5.91 16.70
CA PHE A 13 20.91 5.50 15.28
C PHE A 13 20.07 4.22 15.07
N SER A 14 20.02 3.35 16.07
CA SER A 14 19.26 2.09 16.03
C SER A 14 17.76 2.26 16.33
N PHE A 15 17.34 3.41 16.87
CA PHE A 15 15.95 3.64 17.30
C PHE A 15 15.05 4.25 16.21
N SER A 16 15.61 4.54 15.03
CA SER A 16 14.89 5.07 13.88
C SER A 16 14.38 3.95 12.97
N VAL A 17 13.56 3.03 13.50
CA VAL A 17 12.74 2.17 12.63
C VAL A 17 11.63 3.05 12.08
N GLY A 18 11.93 3.75 10.99
CA GLY A 18 10.93 4.48 10.22
C GLY A 18 9.99 3.48 9.56
N TYR A 19 8.73 3.48 9.95
CA TYR A 19 7.70 2.80 9.18
C TYR A 19 7.54 3.54 7.85
N SER A 20 7.94 2.90 6.75
CA SER A 20 7.73 3.43 5.40
C SER A 20 6.30 3.16 4.95
N GLN A 21 5.73 4.11 4.23
CA GLN A 21 4.53 3.88 3.42
C GLN A 21 4.78 2.78 2.37
N PRO A 22 3.73 2.09 1.90
CA PRO A 22 3.86 1.10 0.82
C PRO A 22 4.41 1.74 -0.45
N VAL A 23 4.96 0.90 -1.35
CA VAL A 23 5.56 1.39 -2.61
C VAL A 23 4.54 2.12 -3.49
N ASN A 24 3.27 1.74 -3.42
CA ASN A 24 2.16 2.29 -4.17
C ASN A 24 1.26 3.19 -3.31
N ASP A 25 1.85 3.92 -2.38
CA ASP A 25 1.12 4.92 -1.57
C ASP A 25 0.50 6.01 -2.43
N GLU A 26 1.23 6.44 -3.48
CA GLU A 26 0.79 7.49 -4.38
C GLU A 26 0.51 6.94 -5.78
N CYS A 27 -0.35 7.63 -6.52
CA CYS A 27 -0.76 7.24 -7.87
C CYS A 27 0.43 7.18 -8.85
N GLU A 28 1.41 8.07 -8.68
CA GLU A 28 2.64 8.10 -9.48
C GLU A 28 3.48 6.83 -9.33
N SER A 29 3.38 6.16 -8.18
CA SER A 29 4.09 4.93 -7.87
C SER A 29 3.20 3.68 -7.89
N ALA A 30 2.05 3.76 -8.57
CA ALA A 30 1.13 2.65 -8.74
C ALA A 30 1.82 1.37 -9.26
N ILE A 31 1.53 0.24 -8.59
CA ILE A 31 2.02 -1.08 -9.02
C ILE A 31 1.39 -1.44 -10.37
N ILE A 32 2.22 -1.89 -11.32
CA ILE A 32 1.75 -2.41 -12.61
C ILE A 32 1.26 -3.84 -12.41
N LEU A 33 0.01 -4.12 -12.78
CA LEU A 33 -0.49 -5.47 -12.96
C LEU A 33 -0.26 -5.90 -14.41
N GLU A 34 0.78 -6.70 -14.61
CA GLU A 34 1.23 -7.18 -15.93
C GLU A 34 0.26 -8.20 -16.56
N ASN A 35 -0.42 -8.99 -15.71
CA ASN A 35 -1.44 -9.94 -16.14
C ASN A 35 -2.80 -9.55 -15.53
N VAL A 36 -3.80 -9.41 -16.38
CA VAL A 36 -5.19 -9.10 -16.01
C VAL A 36 -6.20 -10.09 -16.59
N ASP A 37 -5.73 -11.16 -17.23
CA ASP A 37 -6.59 -12.22 -17.76
C ASP A 37 -6.79 -13.29 -16.69
N ASP A 38 -7.99 -13.31 -16.09
CA ASP A 38 -8.40 -14.21 -15.00
C ASP A 38 -7.35 -14.35 -13.88
N TRP A 39 -6.79 -13.21 -13.47
CA TRP A 39 -5.66 -13.15 -12.56
C TRP A 39 -6.07 -12.81 -11.12
N CYS A 40 -5.43 -13.48 -10.15
CA CYS A 40 -5.50 -13.18 -8.73
C CYS A 40 -4.11 -13.02 -8.14
N SER A 41 -3.96 -12.10 -7.18
CA SER A 41 -2.76 -12.02 -6.35
C SER A 41 -2.63 -13.23 -5.43
N ALA A 42 -1.43 -13.46 -4.90
CA ALA A 42 -1.28 -14.38 -3.78
C ALA A 42 -1.96 -13.84 -2.51
N ASP A 43 -2.30 -14.74 -1.58
CA ASP A 43 -2.88 -14.40 -0.29
C ASP A 43 -2.03 -13.37 0.45
N GLY A 44 -2.67 -12.28 0.87
CA GLY A 44 -2.01 -11.22 1.63
C GLY A 44 -0.89 -10.48 0.90
N GLN A 45 -0.73 -10.64 -0.42
CA GLN A 45 0.35 -10.03 -1.20
C GLN A 45 0.36 -8.49 -1.10
N PHE A 46 -0.82 -7.87 -0.98
CA PHE A 46 -0.98 -6.42 -0.88
C PHE A 46 -1.65 -6.02 0.43
N ASN A 47 -1.30 -4.82 0.91
CA ASN A 47 -1.83 -4.22 2.13
C ASN A 47 -1.73 -2.70 2.04
N ASN A 48 -2.45 -2.01 2.93
CA ASN A 48 -2.41 -0.55 3.10
C ASN A 48 -1.87 -0.16 4.48
N ILE A 49 -0.96 -0.96 5.04
CA ILE A 49 -0.34 -0.66 6.33
C ILE A 49 0.58 0.55 6.15
N ASN A 50 0.35 1.60 6.95
CA ASN A 50 1.04 2.89 6.88
C ASN A 50 0.86 3.64 5.55
N ALA A 51 -0.14 3.26 4.75
CA ALA A 51 -0.52 4.07 3.62
C ALA A 51 -1.05 5.44 4.08
N THR A 52 -0.76 6.49 3.33
CA THR A 52 -1.26 7.84 3.58
C THR A 52 -2.46 8.15 2.68
N GLU A 53 -3.11 9.27 2.93
CA GLU A 53 -4.18 9.77 2.04
C GLU A 53 -3.53 10.46 0.86
N SER A 54 -3.78 9.97 -0.36
CA SER A 54 -3.24 10.61 -1.56
C SER A 54 -3.94 11.94 -1.87
N LEU A 55 -3.25 12.79 -2.63
CA LEU A 55 -3.77 14.10 -3.04
C LEU A 55 -4.97 14.04 -3.99
N LEU A 56 -5.26 12.88 -4.56
CA LEU A 56 -6.40 12.68 -5.46
C LEU A 56 -7.75 12.67 -4.73
N GLY A 57 -7.72 12.42 -3.41
CA GLY A 57 -8.92 12.28 -2.60
C GLY A 57 -9.72 11.02 -2.91
N ALA A 58 -10.70 10.73 -2.06
CA ALA A 58 -11.59 9.60 -2.26
C ALA A 58 -12.61 9.86 -3.38
N PRO A 59 -13.03 8.84 -4.15
CA PRO A 59 -14.19 8.92 -5.02
C PRO A 59 -15.45 9.38 -4.27
N ASP A 60 -16.34 10.11 -4.95
CA ASP A 60 -17.56 10.70 -4.37
C ASP A 60 -18.51 9.68 -3.69
N CYS A 61 -18.43 8.40 -4.08
CA CYS A 61 -19.25 7.33 -3.55
C CYS A 61 -18.61 6.58 -2.36
N TRP A 62 -17.44 7.01 -1.89
CA TRP A 62 -16.73 6.37 -0.79
C TRP A 62 -16.85 7.21 0.48
N ASP A 63 -16.93 6.54 1.63
CA ASP A 63 -16.59 7.18 2.89
C ASP A 63 -15.08 7.53 2.84
N ALA A 64 -14.69 8.68 3.40
CA ALA A 64 -13.35 9.25 3.27
C ALA A 64 -12.21 8.19 3.25
N SER A 65 -11.42 8.18 2.17
CA SER A 65 -10.20 7.38 2.06
C SER A 65 -9.12 8.00 2.94
N THR A 66 -8.43 7.17 3.72
CA THR A 66 -7.32 7.63 4.58
C THR A 66 -6.03 6.84 4.37
N HIS A 67 -6.10 5.74 3.61
CA HIS A 67 -5.04 4.74 3.47
C HIS A 67 -5.23 4.03 2.11
N ASP A 68 -5.23 4.81 1.03
CA ASP A 68 -5.35 4.30 -0.33
C ASP A 68 -4.02 3.73 -0.85
N VAL A 69 -4.13 2.81 -1.81
CA VAL A 69 -2.99 2.22 -2.49
C VAL A 69 -3.33 2.04 -3.96
N TRP A 70 -2.35 2.28 -4.83
CA TRP A 70 -2.61 2.46 -6.27
C TRP A 70 -2.11 1.30 -7.12
N PHE A 71 -2.90 0.95 -8.13
CA PHE A 71 -2.58 -0.06 -9.14
C PHE A 71 -2.88 0.48 -10.54
N ARG A 72 -2.13 0.02 -11.53
CA ARG A 72 -2.37 0.35 -12.94
C ARG A 72 -2.21 -0.87 -13.83
N PHE A 73 -2.98 -0.91 -14.91
CA PHE A 73 -2.93 -1.98 -15.89
C PHE A 73 -3.37 -1.47 -17.26
N THR A 74 -3.09 -2.24 -18.31
CA THR A 74 -3.61 -1.96 -19.65
C THR A 74 -4.89 -2.76 -19.86
N ALA A 75 -6.01 -2.08 -20.11
CA ALA A 75 -7.28 -2.74 -20.37
C ALA A 75 -7.23 -3.53 -21.69
N THR A 76 -7.67 -4.78 -21.66
CA THR A 76 -7.75 -5.67 -22.83
C THR A 76 -9.17 -5.77 -23.41
N ALA A 77 -10.17 -5.22 -22.71
CA ALA A 77 -11.57 -5.19 -23.09
C ALA A 77 -12.23 -3.88 -22.65
N THR A 78 -13.46 -3.64 -23.12
CA THR A 78 -14.25 -2.44 -22.76
C THR A 78 -14.84 -2.49 -21.36
N ALA A 79 -14.77 -3.63 -20.67
CA ALA A 79 -15.26 -3.83 -19.32
C ALA A 79 -14.22 -4.59 -18.50
N VAL A 80 -14.13 -4.27 -17.21
CA VAL A 80 -13.22 -4.89 -16.25
C VAL A 80 -14.03 -5.26 -15.00
N ASN A 81 -13.78 -6.45 -14.47
CA ASN A 81 -14.27 -6.83 -13.15
C ASN A 81 -13.10 -6.79 -12.18
N ILE A 82 -13.23 -6.05 -11.08
CA ILE A 82 -12.20 -5.94 -10.06
C ILE A 82 -12.81 -6.40 -8.75
N PHE A 83 -12.13 -7.33 -8.09
CA PHE A 83 -12.51 -7.84 -6.78
C PHE A 83 -11.34 -7.67 -5.81
N VAL A 84 -11.65 -7.23 -4.59
CA VAL A 84 -10.65 -7.03 -3.54
C VAL A 84 -11.08 -7.74 -2.26
N SER A 85 -10.25 -8.70 -1.83
CA SER A 85 -10.43 -9.37 -0.54
C SER A 85 -9.75 -8.58 0.58
N GLY A 86 -10.51 -8.27 1.62
CA GLY A 86 -10.01 -7.59 2.82
C GLY A 86 -9.42 -8.54 3.87
N ALA A 87 -8.88 -7.94 4.92
CA ALA A 87 -8.39 -8.62 6.12
C ALA A 87 -9.42 -9.61 6.67
N GLY A 88 -9.05 -10.90 6.75
CA GLY A 88 -9.90 -11.98 7.27
C GLY A 88 -10.48 -12.92 6.22
N ASN A 89 -10.41 -12.58 4.93
CA ASN A 89 -10.79 -13.43 3.80
C ASN A 89 -9.57 -13.62 2.88
N GLU A 90 -8.47 -14.17 3.40
CA GLU A 90 -7.20 -14.41 2.68
C GLU A 90 -6.43 -13.13 2.25
N GLY A 91 -7.04 -11.94 2.34
CA GLY A 91 -6.39 -10.64 2.13
C GLY A 91 -5.85 -9.98 3.40
N ASN A 92 -5.05 -8.92 3.23
CA ASN A 92 -4.49 -8.09 4.31
C ASN A 92 -4.93 -6.62 4.27
N LEU A 93 -5.68 -6.21 3.23
CA LEU A 93 -6.19 -4.84 3.08
C LEU A 93 -7.26 -4.52 4.11
N LYS A 94 -7.16 -3.36 4.76
CA LYS A 94 -8.18 -2.89 5.71
C LYS A 94 -9.20 -2.03 4.99
N LYS A 95 -10.48 -2.39 5.11
CA LYS A 95 -11.63 -1.69 4.52
C LYS A 95 -11.46 -1.43 3.00
N PRO A 96 -11.14 -2.45 2.19
CA PRO A 96 -10.98 -2.22 0.75
C PRO A 96 -12.29 -1.77 0.12
N MET A 97 -12.18 -0.77 -0.76
CA MET A 97 -13.22 -0.31 -1.69
C MET A 97 -12.56 -0.22 -3.07
N VAL A 98 -13.31 -0.53 -4.13
CA VAL A 98 -12.86 -0.46 -5.53
C VAL A 98 -13.99 0.00 -6.44
#